data_AF-A0A8T2QRK4-F1
#
_entry.id   AF-A0A8T2QRK4-F1
#
_cell.length_a   1.000
_cell.length_b   1.000
_cell.length_c   1.000
_cell.angle_alpha   90.00
_cell.angle_beta   90.00
_cell.angle_gamma   90.00
#
_symmetry.space_group_name_H-M   'P 1'
#
loop_
_entity.id
_entity.type
_entity.pdbx_description
1 polymer ?
#
loop_
_entity_poly.entity_id
_entity_poly.type
_entity_poly.pdbx_seq_one_letter_code
_entity_poly.pdbx_strand_id
1 'polypeptide(L)'
;MRPLRLAARLRSPHERSLFASWTSTTESEVAVAASVSQAEGEVLKKEHIFAQEELSAYSILSGDSNPIHTVPSAAAAHGFSACVVHGMLCATLFSSLISSRFDPLPSPKI
;
A
#
# COMPACT_ATOMS: atom_id res chain seq x y z
N MET A 1 9.85 58.09 29.00
CA MET A 1 10.68 58.05 30.23
C MET A 1 11.22 56.63 30.42
N ARG A 2 12.55 56.45 30.56
CA ARG A 2 13.20 55.21 31.03
C ARG A 2 13.29 55.24 32.58
N PRO A 3 13.64 54.15 33.30
CA PRO A 3 13.44 52.70 33.08
C PRO A 3 12.91 51.98 34.36
N LEU A 4 12.64 50.66 34.29
CA LEU A 4 12.96 49.78 35.43
C LEU A 4 13.70 48.55 34.91
N ARG A 5 14.93 48.39 35.38
CA ARG A 5 15.85 47.32 35.02
C ARG A 5 15.79 46.19 36.07
N LEU A 6 15.85 44.97 35.55
CA LEU A 6 16.66 43.84 35.99
C LEU A 6 16.27 43.07 37.28
N ALA A 7 15.80 41.84 37.07
CA ALA A 7 16.43 40.64 37.64
C ALA A 7 15.98 39.38 36.88
N ALA A 8 16.50 39.17 35.66
CA ALA A 8 16.43 37.86 35.03
C ALA A 8 17.40 36.94 35.79
N ARG A 9 16.85 36.04 36.61
CA ARG A 9 17.64 35.00 37.28
C ARG A 9 18.03 33.97 36.22
N LEU A 10 19.23 34.11 35.68
CA LEU A 10 19.87 33.05 34.89
C LEU A 10 20.02 31.83 35.79
N ARG A 11 19.25 30.77 35.52
CA ARG A 11 19.64 29.41 35.90
C ARG A 11 19.94 28.65 34.62
N SER A 12 21.15 28.13 34.60
CA SER A 12 21.79 27.38 33.52
C SER A 12 21.10 26.04 33.29
N PRO A 13 21.37 25.42 32.12
CA PRO A 13 20.61 24.30 31.61
C PRO A 13 21.24 23.00 32.08
N HIS A 14 20.54 22.24 32.92
CA HIS A 14 20.71 20.80 32.89
C HIS A 14 19.42 20.11 33.34
N GLU A 15 19.03 19.14 32.53
CA GLU A 15 18.11 18.04 32.84
C GLU A 15 16.61 18.34 32.79
N ARG A 16 16.18 18.39 31.53
CA ARG A 16 14.91 17.86 31.02
C ARG A 16 14.66 16.46 31.58
N SER A 17 13.48 16.25 32.15
CA SER A 17 12.50 15.26 31.69
C SER A 17 11.47 15.01 32.79
N LEU A 18 10.37 15.77 32.75
CA LEU A 18 9.14 15.39 33.42
C LEU A 18 7.99 15.71 32.47
N PHE A 19 7.33 14.63 32.04
CA PHE A 19 5.93 14.54 31.62
C PHE A 19 5.21 15.89 31.49
N ALA A 20 5.16 16.43 30.28
CA ALA A 20 4.21 17.48 29.93
C ALA A 20 2.98 16.82 29.32
N SER A 21 1.98 16.58 30.16
CA SER A 21 0.60 16.33 29.75
C SER A 21 0.12 17.48 28.87
N TRP A 22 -0.03 17.24 27.57
CA TRP A 22 -0.68 18.16 26.66
C TRP A 22 -2.13 17.73 26.48
N THR A 23 -3.05 18.52 27.05
CA THR A 23 -4.46 18.50 26.64
C THR A 23 -4.76 19.86 26.08
N SER A 24 -4.92 19.96 24.76
CA SER A 24 -5.43 21.16 24.09
C SER A 24 -6.78 20.85 23.44
N THR A 25 -7.70 21.75 23.75
CA THR A 25 -9.13 21.78 23.45
C THR A 25 -9.46 21.88 21.96
N THR A 26 -10.40 21.04 21.55
CA THR A 26 -11.35 21.12 20.42
C THR A 26 -11.03 22.03 19.24
N GLU A 27 -10.63 21.42 18.13
CA GLU A 27 -11.16 21.74 16.81
C GLU A 27 -11.65 20.43 16.19
N SER A 28 -12.88 20.47 15.68
CA SER A 28 -13.62 19.33 15.17
C SER A 28 -12.87 18.63 14.04
N GLU A 29 -12.27 17.48 14.34
CA GLU A 29 -11.91 16.50 13.32
C GLU A 29 -13.20 15.97 12.69
N VAL A 30 -13.53 16.44 11.49
CA VAL A 30 -14.37 15.65 10.59
C VAL A 30 -13.47 14.63 9.92
N ALA A 31 -13.05 13.62 10.70
CA ALA A 31 -12.55 12.38 10.15
C ALA A 31 -13.75 11.62 9.60
N VAL A 32 -14.08 11.83 8.32
CA VAL A 32 -14.87 10.83 7.60
C VAL A 32 -13.92 9.67 7.30
N ALA A 33 -13.68 8.84 8.32
CA ALA A 33 -13.29 7.47 8.06
C ALA A 33 -14.42 6.90 7.23
N ALA A 34 -14.19 6.68 5.94
CA ALA A 34 -15.05 5.83 5.15
C ALA A 34 -15.00 4.46 5.84
N SER A 35 -15.99 4.20 6.69
CA SER A 35 -16.13 2.92 7.34
C SER A 35 -16.44 1.94 6.22
N VAL A 36 -15.42 1.19 5.84
CA VAL A 36 -15.59 -0.02 5.07
C VAL A 36 -16.43 -0.95 5.96
N SER A 37 -17.75 -0.89 5.80
CA SER A 37 -18.63 -1.91 6.35
C SER A 37 -18.36 -3.17 5.55
N GLN A 38 -17.84 -4.18 6.22
CA GLN A 38 -17.58 -5.49 5.66
C GLN A 38 -18.53 -6.47 6.34
N ALA A 39 -19.30 -7.19 5.54
CA ALA A 39 -20.21 -8.21 6.08
C ALA A 39 -19.45 -9.54 6.20
N GLU A 40 -19.68 -10.29 7.27
CA GLU A 40 -19.22 -11.67 7.35
C GLU A 40 -19.82 -12.46 6.18
N GLY A 41 -18.97 -13.19 5.45
CA GLY A 41 -19.36 -13.92 4.25
C GLY A 41 -19.39 -13.10 2.95
N GLU A 42 -18.92 -11.84 2.95
CA GLU A 42 -18.74 -11.07 1.71
C GLU A 42 -17.78 -11.79 0.74
N VAL A 43 -18.21 -11.98 -0.51
CA VAL A 43 -17.42 -12.63 -1.56
C VAL A 43 -17.06 -11.60 -2.63
N LEU A 44 -15.75 -11.43 -2.86
CA LEU A 44 -15.22 -10.58 -3.93
C LEU A 44 -14.78 -11.44 -5.11
N LYS A 45 -14.94 -10.92 -6.33
CA LYS A 45 -14.54 -11.59 -7.57
C LYS A 45 -13.83 -10.61 -8.49
N LYS A 46 -12.78 -11.09 -9.16
CA LYS A 46 -12.06 -10.35 -10.20
C LYS A 46 -11.72 -11.30 -11.34
N GLU A 47 -12.01 -10.86 -12.56
CA GLU A 47 -11.70 -11.57 -13.80
C GLU A 47 -10.73 -10.71 -14.62
N HIS A 48 -9.79 -11.37 -15.29
CA HIS A 48 -8.82 -10.71 -16.17
C HIS A 48 -8.40 -11.67 -17.28
N ILE A 49 -8.33 -11.17 -18.51
CA ILE A 49 -7.82 -11.91 -19.66
C ILE A 49 -6.40 -11.42 -19.90
N PHE A 50 -5.42 -12.30 -19.65
CA PHE A 50 -4.02 -11.95 -19.87
C PHE A 50 -3.64 -12.00 -21.34
N ALA A 51 -3.03 -10.92 -21.82
CA ALA A 51 -2.45 -10.83 -23.16
C ALA A 51 -1.03 -11.39 -23.21
N GLN A 52 -0.56 -11.78 -24.40
CA GLN A 52 0.77 -12.37 -24.58
C GLN A 52 1.90 -11.39 -24.16
N GLU A 53 1.67 -10.10 -24.32
CA GLU A 53 2.57 -9.03 -23.90
C GLU A 53 2.73 -8.99 -22.38
N GLU A 54 1.66 -9.24 -21.62
CA GLU A 54 1.71 -9.32 -20.15
C GLU A 54 2.53 -10.52 -19.68
N LEU A 55 2.36 -11.68 -20.32
CA LEU A 55 3.15 -12.88 -20.03
C LEU A 55 4.64 -12.64 -20.34
N SER A 56 4.92 -11.97 -21.45
CA SER A 56 6.29 -11.64 -21.86
C SER A 56 6.93 -10.64 -20.89
N ALA A 57 6.20 -9.60 -20.50
CA ALA A 57 6.65 -8.62 -19.52
C ALA A 57 6.88 -9.26 -18.14
N TYR A 58 5.98 -10.13 -17.70
CA TYR A 58 6.11 -10.80 -16.42
C TYR A 58 7.29 -11.79 -16.39
N SER A 59 7.55 -12.48 -17.50
CA SER A 59 8.72 -13.35 -17.63
C SER A 59 10.03 -12.58 -17.40
N ILE A 60 10.14 -11.38 -18.00
CA ILE A 60 11.29 -10.49 -17.80
C ILE A 60 11.37 -10.00 -16.35
N LEU A 61 10.24 -9.57 -15.77
CA LEU A 61 10.18 -9.01 -14.42
C LEU A 61 10.50 -10.04 -13.33
N SER A 62 9.94 -11.24 -13.44
CA SER A 62 10.07 -12.30 -12.43
C SER A 62 11.33 -13.13 -12.59
N GLY A 63 11.93 -13.14 -13.79
CA GLY A 63 12.98 -14.07 -14.17
C GLY A 63 12.46 -15.48 -14.52
N ASP A 64 11.15 -15.75 -14.38
CA ASP A 64 10.55 -17.00 -14.82
C ASP A 64 10.44 -17.02 -16.36
N SER A 65 11.48 -17.57 -16.97
CA SER A 65 11.65 -17.70 -18.41
C SER A 65 11.23 -19.07 -18.94
N ASN A 66 10.36 -19.80 -18.22
CA ASN A 66 9.86 -21.07 -18.71
C ASN A 66 9.09 -20.88 -20.03
N PRO A 67 9.51 -21.52 -21.13
CA PRO A 67 8.97 -21.24 -22.47
C PRO A 67 7.50 -21.61 -22.65
N ILE A 68 6.90 -22.40 -21.76
CA ILE A 68 5.45 -22.69 -21.82
C ILE A 68 4.58 -21.44 -21.65
N HIS A 69 5.15 -20.35 -21.12
CA HIS A 69 4.45 -19.09 -20.89
C HIS A 69 4.57 -18.10 -22.08
N THR A 70 5.61 -18.21 -22.90
CA THR A 70 5.91 -17.19 -23.93
C THR A 70 6.10 -17.75 -25.33
N VAL A 71 6.28 -19.06 -25.48
CA VAL A 71 6.56 -19.71 -26.76
C VAL A 71 5.43 -20.71 -27.08
N PRO A 72 4.54 -20.39 -28.05
CA PRO A 72 3.40 -21.24 -28.36
C PRO A 72 3.76 -22.68 -28.76
N SER A 73 4.87 -22.88 -29.48
CA SER A 73 5.33 -24.22 -29.87
C SER A 73 5.82 -25.04 -28.67
N ALA A 74 6.43 -24.41 -27.67
CA ALA A 74 6.86 -25.08 -26.45
C ALA A 74 5.65 -25.48 -25.60
N ALA A 75 4.66 -24.60 -25.48
CA ALA A 75 3.39 -24.89 -24.81
C ALA A 75 2.66 -26.07 -25.49
N ALA A 76 2.57 -26.05 -26.83
CA ALA A 76 1.97 -27.12 -27.62
C ALA A 76 2.71 -28.46 -27.45
N ALA A 77 4.05 -28.44 -27.42
CA ALA A 77 4.86 -29.64 -27.18
C ALA A 77 4.61 -30.26 -25.79
N HIS A 78 4.10 -29.49 -24.84
CA HIS A 78 3.72 -29.94 -23.49
C HIS A 78 2.21 -30.20 -23.35
N GLY A 79 1.47 -30.23 -24.46
CA GLY A 79 0.05 -30.57 -24.49
C GLY A 79 -0.91 -29.42 -24.16
N PHE A 80 -0.42 -28.18 -24.09
CA PHE A 80 -1.27 -27.02 -23.92
C PHE A 80 -1.79 -26.49 -25.26
N SER A 81 -3.04 -26.01 -25.28
CA SER A 81 -3.64 -25.42 -26.47
C SER A 81 -3.11 -24.03 -26.82
N ALA A 82 -2.48 -23.35 -25.84
CA ALA A 82 -1.86 -22.03 -25.96
C ALA A 82 -0.82 -21.85 -24.84
N CYS A 83 -0.09 -20.74 -24.87
CA CYS A 83 0.77 -20.34 -23.76
C CYS A 83 -0.03 -20.29 -22.45
N VAL A 84 0.52 -20.88 -21.39
CA VAL A 84 -0.11 -20.91 -20.07
C VAL A 84 0.30 -19.65 -19.31
N VAL A 85 -0.59 -19.03 -18.55
CA VAL A 85 -0.24 -17.88 -17.70
C VAL A 85 0.67 -18.32 -16.55
N HIS A 86 1.68 -17.53 -16.19
CA HIS A 86 2.49 -17.80 -15.00
C HIS A 86 1.61 -17.89 -13.75
N GLY A 87 1.79 -18.92 -12.92
CA GLY A 87 0.99 -19.11 -11.72
C GLY A 87 1.05 -17.92 -10.76
N MET A 88 2.24 -17.32 -10.62
CA MET A 88 2.44 -16.13 -9.79
C MET A 88 1.86 -14.85 -10.41
N LEU A 89 1.78 -14.76 -11.74
CA LEU A 89 1.06 -13.66 -12.41
C LEU A 89 -0.45 -13.74 -12.13
N CYS A 90 -1.06 -14.93 -12.24
CA CYS A 90 -2.45 -15.14 -11.84
C CYS A 90 -2.70 -14.75 -10.38
N ALA A 91 -1.78 -15.09 -9.47
CA ALA A 91 -1.91 -14.79 -8.06
C ALA A 91 -1.94 -13.28 -7.76
N THR A 92 -1.40 -12.43 -8.64
CA THR A 92 -1.47 -10.97 -8.48
C THR A 92 -2.90 -10.43 -8.45
N LEU A 93 -3.87 -11.15 -9.05
CA LEU A 93 -5.28 -10.77 -9.02
C LEU A 93 -5.84 -10.74 -7.60
N PHE A 94 -5.35 -11.58 -6.69
CA PHE A 94 -5.73 -11.53 -5.28
C PHE A 94 -5.30 -10.21 -4.63
N SER A 95 -4.02 -9.84 -4.80
CA SER A 95 -3.49 -8.58 -4.28
C SER A 95 -4.25 -7.39 -4.87
N SER A 96 -4.50 -7.41 -6.18
CA SER A 96 -5.24 -6.35 -6.87
C SER A 96 -6.70 -6.27 -6.41
N LEU A 97 -7.37 -7.40 -6.16
CA LEU A 97 -8.74 -7.45 -5.68
C LEU A 97 -8.85 -6.93 -4.24
N ILE A 98 -7.95 -7.38 -3.35
CA ILE A 98 -7.89 -6.91 -1.97
C ILE A 98 -7.60 -5.42 -1.93
N SER A 99 -6.57 -4.96 -2.65
CA SER A 99 -6.22 -3.53 -2.68
C SER A 99 -7.33 -2.65 -3.23
N SER A 100 -8.15 -3.14 -4.16
CA SER A 100 -9.31 -2.37 -4.66
C SER A 100 -10.42 -2.19 -3.63
N ARG A 101 -10.43 -3.02 -2.57
CA ARG A 101 -11.43 -2.98 -1.50
C ARG A 101 -10.96 -2.19 -0.28
N PHE A 102 -9.65 -2.17 -0.04
CA PHE A 102 -9.01 -1.51 1.09
C PHE A 102 -8.10 -0.40 0.57
N ASP A 103 -8.67 0.79 0.35
CA ASP A 103 -7.88 1.96 -0.01
C ASP A 103 -6.79 2.21 1.04
N PRO A 104 -5.54 2.51 0.64
CA PRO A 104 -4.56 3.01 1.58
C PRO A 104 -5.05 4.36 2.11
N LEU A 105 -4.97 4.52 3.44
CA LEU A 105 -5.26 5.78 4.12
C LEU A 105 -4.64 6.97 3.37
N PRO A 106 -5.30 8.14 3.31
CA PRO A 106 -4.78 9.30 2.62
C PRO A 106 -3.36 9.61 3.14
N SER A 107 -2.39 9.66 2.23
CA SER A 107 -1.02 10.02 2.57
C SER A 107 -1.01 11.39 3.27
N PRO A 108 -0.30 11.55 4.40
CA PRO A 108 -0.22 12.83 5.08
C PRO A 108 0.32 13.88 4.11
N LYS A 109 -0.38 15.02 4.00
CA LYS A 109 0.13 16.16 3.26
C LYS A 109 1.32 16.71 4.03
N ILE A 110 2.52 16.57 3.45
CA ILE A 110 3.75 17.20 3.94
C ILE A 110 3.67 18.70 3.67
#